data_AF-A0A9P4TC65-F1
#
_entry.id   AF-A0A9P4TC65-F1
#
_cell.length_a   1.000
_cell.length_b   1.000
_cell.length_c   1.000
_cell.angle_alpha   90.00
_cell.angle_beta   90.00
_cell.angle_gamma   90.00
#
_symmetry.space_group_name_H-M   'P 1'
#
loop_
_entity.id
_entity.type
_entity.pdbx_description
1 polymer ?
#
loop_
_entity_poly.entity_id
_entity_poly.type
_entity_poly.pdbx_seq_one_letter_code
_entity_poly.pdbx_strand_id
1 'polypeptide(L)'
;MGQSAHRTLADKLPSIMAPPIPEVHLNWTLTLYLIYVVISLLCGALYIWPTRFAAIVVAIMFSWVTFLMHDYRCKVEAPSLTKALGMVCHTIPALYLYGTCHLANIAANSSDIWFASLMIFRYWRTLVQIFFWSRYKPMRPTRNDTMKPKDCTVLVPTVGPAGNSAFEDLIASILTNNPARVIFSTNTRAAAEGLETSLRTFRLKYNEGTTAYQLLNNIHGATIDTDIQIINVGISSKRSQIVSGLAYVDTKILVCADDTAEWSSNWLREALAAFNDPKVGLVATRKWVKVLPAPTTSSADGILFNTWLRWYARFWNNMGGIYLTRHNFEIQSTNTADGGIFCVSGRSFLIRKEILNDEFQHAFTNEYVLGCGPVQPDDDNFVTRWVLKHGWRIKVQCQKEATMTTVLGGYPIGFKFFPSQCQRWSRSTFRQNPIALFIDRDIWWTWPLTVWTTYFPWMYNAALVWDFLALFTFTRTTFFATSSHPWLLLCTLLYLMQLTKMVKTAAWWAAHPLDFLLYFIIPAYPLFTYRHSIMKLHTAFTCLDLEWSGRKLPPAEKTI
;
A
#
# COMPACT_ATOMS: atom_id res chain seq x y z
N MET A 1 -61.28 34.99 -9.38
CA MET A 1 -62.49 34.16 -9.20
C MET A 1 -62.28 32.83 -9.90
N GLY A 2 -62.61 31.72 -9.24
CA GLY A 2 -63.08 30.50 -9.92
C GLY A 2 -62.05 29.44 -10.27
N GLN A 3 -61.92 28.45 -9.38
CA GLN A 3 -61.32 27.13 -9.58
C GLN A 3 -62.17 26.23 -10.52
N SER A 4 -61.52 25.29 -11.21
CA SER A 4 -62.02 23.93 -11.52
C SER A 4 -60.86 23.13 -12.13
N ALA A 5 -60.11 22.33 -11.36
CA ALA A 5 -60.41 20.97 -10.89
C ALA A 5 -60.40 19.90 -12.00
N HIS A 6 -59.26 19.22 -12.18
CA HIS A 6 -59.28 17.78 -12.41
C HIS A 6 -58.17 17.10 -11.59
N ARG A 7 -58.63 16.24 -10.68
CA ARG A 7 -57.91 15.49 -9.66
C ARG A 7 -57.36 14.16 -10.20
N THR A 8 -56.06 14.01 -9.99
CA THR A 8 -55.30 12.89 -9.41
C THR A 8 -55.29 11.47 -10.00
N LEU A 9 -54.05 11.00 -10.21
CA LEU A 9 -53.61 9.60 -10.15
C LEU A 9 -52.37 9.46 -9.23
N ALA A 10 -52.30 10.30 -8.18
CA ALA A 10 -51.24 10.31 -7.16
C ALA A 10 -51.73 9.91 -5.75
N ASP A 11 -53.02 9.56 -5.60
CA ASP A 11 -53.63 9.22 -4.30
C ASP A 11 -53.80 7.72 -4.09
N LYS A 12 -52.73 6.90 -4.19
CA LYS A 12 -52.75 5.49 -3.72
C LYS A 12 -51.38 4.95 -3.28
N LEU A 13 -50.64 5.67 -2.43
CA LEU A 13 -49.54 5.09 -1.66
C LEU A 13 -49.62 5.60 -0.21
N PRO A 14 -49.74 4.73 0.80
CA PRO A 14 -49.80 5.16 2.20
C PRO A 14 -48.48 5.81 2.61
N SER A 15 -48.54 7.02 3.17
CA SER A 15 -47.43 7.69 3.82
C SER A 15 -47.02 6.90 5.07
N ILE A 16 -46.02 6.04 4.93
CA ILE A 16 -45.31 5.47 6.09
C ILE A 16 -44.49 6.62 6.67
N MET A 17 -45.03 7.28 7.69
CA MET A 17 -44.25 8.13 8.59
C MET A 17 -43.14 7.27 9.21
N ALA A 18 -41.89 7.64 8.98
CA ALA A 18 -40.77 7.08 9.74
C ALA A 18 -40.99 7.42 11.23
N PRO A 19 -40.84 6.45 12.15
CA PRO A 19 -40.94 6.74 13.57
C PRO A 19 -39.80 7.69 13.99
N PRO A 20 -40.02 8.56 14.99
CA PRO A 20 -38.97 9.44 15.47
C PRO A 20 -37.81 8.60 16.02
N ILE A 21 -36.59 8.96 15.63
CA ILE A 21 -35.36 8.37 16.15
C ILE A 21 -35.34 8.65 17.67
N PRO A 22 -35.23 7.62 18.53
CA PRO A 22 -35.17 7.86 19.97
C PRO A 22 -33.87 8.60 20.29
N GLU A 23 -33.97 9.74 20.96
CA GLU A 23 -32.82 10.36 21.61
C GLU A 23 -32.28 9.39 22.66
N VAL A 24 -31.19 8.71 22.30
CA VAL A 24 -30.44 7.87 23.23
C VAL A 24 -29.66 8.80 24.15
N HIS A 25 -30.26 9.18 25.28
CA HIS A 25 -29.51 9.73 26.38
C HIS A 25 -28.54 8.66 26.89
N LEU A 26 -27.29 8.75 26.43
CA LEU A 26 -26.22 7.88 26.88
C LEU A 26 -26.02 8.11 28.38
N ASN A 27 -26.48 7.17 29.20
CA ASN A 27 -26.32 7.23 30.65
C ASN A 27 -24.82 7.02 30.95
N TRP A 28 -24.08 8.12 31.01
CA TRP A 28 -22.63 8.14 31.24
C TRP A 28 -22.26 7.41 32.52
N THR A 29 -23.10 7.47 33.55
CA THR A 29 -22.96 6.71 34.80
C THR A 29 -23.02 5.19 34.58
N LEU A 30 -23.97 4.69 33.78
CA LEU A 30 -24.07 3.26 33.47
C LEU A 30 -22.92 2.79 32.57
N THR A 31 -22.49 3.64 31.64
CA THR A 31 -21.37 3.37 30.73
C THR A 31 -20.03 3.36 31.48
N LEU A 32 -19.81 4.32 32.37
CA LEU A 32 -18.63 4.38 33.24
C LEU A 32 -18.65 3.26 34.28
N TYR A 33 -19.83 2.85 34.78
CA TYR A 33 -19.97 1.70 35.66
C TYR A 33 -19.69 0.39 34.92
N LEU A 34 -20.16 0.21 33.68
CA LEU A 34 -19.81 -0.94 32.83
C LEU A 34 -18.31 -0.95 32.49
N ILE A 35 -17.71 0.20 32.18
CA ILE A 35 -16.26 0.33 31.97
C ILE A 35 -15.50 0.01 33.27
N TYR A 36 -15.97 0.51 34.42
CA TYR A 36 -15.38 0.21 35.73
C TYR A 36 -15.53 -1.25 36.11
N VAL A 37 -16.67 -1.90 35.81
CA VAL A 37 -16.90 -3.33 36.04
C VAL A 37 -16.05 -4.16 35.08
N VAL A 38 -15.91 -3.77 33.82
CA VAL A 38 -15.01 -4.42 32.85
C VAL A 38 -13.55 -4.24 33.28
N ILE A 39 -13.14 -3.05 33.70
CA ILE A 39 -11.79 -2.78 34.24
C ILE A 39 -11.57 -3.51 35.56
N SER A 40 -12.57 -3.62 36.44
CA SER A 40 -12.48 -4.32 37.73
C SER A 40 -12.51 -5.84 37.55
N LEU A 41 -13.22 -6.36 36.55
CA LEU A 41 -13.15 -7.77 36.11
C LEU A 41 -11.79 -8.05 35.44
N LEU A 42 -11.23 -7.09 34.71
CA LEU A 42 -9.89 -7.15 34.12
C LEU A 42 -8.78 -6.99 35.16
N CYS A 43 -9.03 -6.36 36.31
CA CYS A 43 -8.03 -6.09 37.36
C CYS A 43 -8.11 -7.07 38.56
N GLY A 44 -9.27 -7.65 38.87
CA GLY A 44 -9.46 -8.52 40.04
C GLY A 44 -9.18 -10.00 39.79
N ALA A 45 -9.15 -10.47 38.54
CA ALA A 45 -8.98 -11.88 38.16
C ALA A 45 -7.60 -12.22 37.54
N LEU A 46 -6.60 -11.35 37.76
CA LEU A 46 -5.43 -11.19 36.89
C LEU A 46 -4.38 -12.32 36.88
N TYR A 47 -4.38 -13.26 37.81
CA TYR A 47 -3.30 -14.27 37.84
C TYR A 47 -3.56 -15.53 36.99
N ILE A 48 -4.82 -15.90 36.71
CA ILE A 48 -5.15 -17.17 36.01
C ILE A 48 -5.73 -16.93 34.59
N TRP A 49 -6.21 -15.72 34.31
CA TRP A 49 -6.87 -15.39 33.04
C TRP A 49 -5.98 -15.37 31.79
N PRO A 50 -4.72 -14.86 31.83
CA PRO A 50 -3.89 -14.73 30.63
C PRO A 50 -3.60 -16.07 29.96
N THR A 51 -3.28 -17.09 30.75
CA THR A 51 -2.94 -18.44 30.24
C THR A 51 -4.17 -19.15 29.68
N ARG A 52 -5.35 -18.99 30.30
CA ARG A 52 -6.62 -19.54 29.78
C ARG A 52 -7.00 -18.88 28.45
N PHE A 53 -6.89 -17.55 28.36
CA PHE A 53 -7.11 -16.83 27.11
C PHE A 53 -6.14 -17.30 26.02
N ALA A 54 -4.84 -17.39 26.32
CA ALA A 54 -3.86 -17.86 25.36
C ALA A 54 -4.10 -19.31 24.91
N ALA A 55 -4.57 -20.19 25.81
CA ALA A 55 -4.96 -21.56 25.45
C ALA A 55 -6.15 -21.58 24.48
N ILE A 56 -7.14 -20.70 24.67
CA ILE A 56 -8.26 -20.53 23.72
C ILE A 56 -7.74 -20.07 22.35
N VAL A 57 -6.79 -19.12 22.32
CA VAL A 57 -6.17 -18.67 21.06
C VAL A 57 -5.44 -19.82 20.35
N VAL A 58 -4.73 -20.68 21.09
CA VAL A 58 -4.11 -21.89 20.52
C VAL A 58 -5.16 -22.83 19.93
N ALA A 59 -6.25 -23.10 20.65
CA ALA A 59 -7.33 -23.96 20.18
C ALA A 59 -8.02 -23.41 18.91
N ILE A 60 -8.27 -22.10 18.88
CA ILE A 60 -8.81 -21.41 17.70
C ILE A 60 -7.84 -21.53 16.52
N MET A 61 -6.56 -21.26 16.73
CA MET A 61 -5.56 -21.36 15.66
C MET A 61 -5.39 -22.79 15.15
N PHE A 62 -5.43 -23.79 16.04
CA PHE A 62 -5.38 -25.19 15.63
C PHE A 62 -6.61 -25.58 14.79
N SER A 63 -7.81 -25.15 15.23
CA SER A 63 -9.06 -25.36 14.49
C SER A 63 -9.02 -24.67 13.12
N TRP A 64 -8.49 -23.44 13.07
CA TRP A 64 -8.32 -22.67 11.84
C TRP A 64 -7.34 -23.34 10.87
N VAL A 65 -6.18 -23.81 11.36
CA VAL A 65 -5.20 -24.53 10.53
C VAL A 65 -5.80 -25.84 10.01
N THR A 66 -6.54 -26.57 10.83
CA THR A 66 -7.25 -27.80 10.42
C THR A 66 -8.27 -27.50 9.32
N PHE A 67 -9.06 -26.43 9.49
CA PHE A 67 -9.98 -25.95 8.47
C PHE A 67 -9.25 -25.57 7.17
N LEU A 68 -8.15 -24.82 7.24
CA LEU A 68 -7.37 -24.44 6.06
C LEU A 68 -6.80 -25.66 5.32
N MET A 69 -6.33 -26.68 6.05
CA MET A 69 -5.85 -27.93 5.46
C MET A 69 -6.98 -28.68 4.74
N HIS A 70 -8.20 -28.65 5.29
CA HIS A 70 -9.39 -29.21 4.65
C HIS A 70 -9.79 -28.40 3.40
N ASP A 71 -9.94 -27.07 3.51
CA ASP A 71 -10.28 -26.15 2.41
C ASP A 71 -9.29 -26.30 1.24
N TYR A 72 -7.99 -26.42 1.53
CA TYR A 72 -6.96 -26.61 0.51
C TYR A 72 -7.11 -27.93 -0.25
N ARG A 73 -7.37 -29.04 0.46
CA ARG A 73 -7.59 -30.37 -0.15
C ARG A 73 -8.82 -30.41 -1.06
N CYS A 74 -9.81 -29.55 -0.80
CA CYS A 74 -10.98 -29.41 -1.66
C CYS A 74 -10.70 -28.59 -2.93
N LYS A 75 -9.70 -27.70 -2.90
CA LYS A 75 -9.36 -26.80 -4.02
C LYS A 75 -8.29 -27.34 -4.96
N VAL A 76 -7.34 -28.12 -4.43
CA VAL A 76 -6.15 -28.60 -5.14
C VAL A 76 -5.93 -30.08 -4.80
N GLU A 77 -5.18 -30.80 -5.65
CA GLU A 77 -4.63 -32.12 -5.29
C GLU A 77 -3.96 -32.09 -3.90
N ALA A 78 -3.95 -33.24 -3.23
CA ALA A 78 -3.50 -33.37 -1.85
C ALA A 78 -2.14 -32.68 -1.62
N PRO A 79 -2.01 -31.81 -0.59
CA PRO A 79 -0.78 -31.08 -0.35
C PRO A 79 0.36 -32.07 -0.11
N SER A 80 1.53 -31.80 -0.71
CA SER A 80 2.78 -32.47 -0.34
C SER A 80 2.97 -32.41 1.18
N LEU A 81 3.56 -33.44 1.78
CA LEU A 81 3.84 -33.50 3.21
C LEU A 81 4.53 -32.21 3.73
N THR A 82 5.48 -31.67 2.97
CA THR A 82 6.19 -30.42 3.31
C THR A 82 5.25 -29.22 3.42
N LYS A 83 4.30 -29.06 2.50
CA LYS A 83 3.28 -28.00 2.57
C LYS A 83 2.35 -28.20 3.77
N ALA A 84 1.91 -29.45 4.01
CA ALA A 84 1.06 -29.76 5.16
C ALA A 84 1.76 -29.47 6.49
N LEU A 85 3.03 -29.85 6.63
CA LEU A 85 3.86 -29.51 7.79
C LEU A 85 4.05 -27.99 7.92
N GLY A 86 4.25 -27.29 6.80
CA GLY A 86 4.33 -25.83 6.77
C GLY A 86 3.08 -25.14 7.33
N MET A 87 1.88 -25.69 7.10
CA MET A 87 0.63 -25.14 7.63
C MET A 87 0.58 -25.20 9.16
N VAL A 88 1.16 -26.22 9.79
CA VAL A 88 1.21 -26.34 11.26
C VAL A 88 2.00 -25.18 11.87
N CYS A 89 2.99 -24.62 11.16
CA CYS A 89 3.76 -23.46 11.63
C CYS A 89 2.90 -22.21 11.88
N HIS A 90 1.70 -22.11 11.32
CA HIS A 90 0.78 -21.01 11.64
C HIS A 90 0.30 -21.04 13.10
N THR A 91 0.49 -22.13 13.84
CA THR A 91 0.20 -22.20 15.28
C THR A 91 1.29 -21.59 16.16
N ILE A 92 2.50 -21.36 15.63
CA ILE A 92 3.66 -20.85 16.38
C ILE A 92 3.34 -19.54 17.12
N PRO A 93 2.72 -18.52 16.51
CA PRO A 93 2.43 -17.27 17.23
C PRO A 93 1.48 -17.45 18.42
N ALA A 94 0.51 -18.37 18.32
CA ALA A 94 -0.40 -18.67 19.42
C ALA A 94 0.30 -19.44 20.54
N LEU A 95 1.13 -20.43 20.19
CA LEU A 95 1.96 -21.16 21.15
C LEU A 95 2.96 -20.25 21.85
N TYR A 96 3.54 -19.30 21.12
CA TYR A 96 4.42 -18.27 21.67
C TYR A 96 3.69 -17.41 22.71
N LEU A 97 2.47 -16.93 22.39
CA LEU A 97 1.65 -16.20 23.35
C LEU A 97 1.34 -17.03 24.60
N TYR A 98 0.98 -18.31 24.42
CA TYR A 98 0.72 -19.23 25.54
C TYR A 98 1.96 -19.42 26.42
N GLY A 99 3.13 -19.66 25.81
CA GLY A 99 4.40 -19.77 26.51
C GLY A 99 4.75 -18.51 27.28
N THR A 100 4.57 -17.32 26.68
CA THR A 100 4.75 -16.03 27.35
C THR A 100 3.83 -15.90 28.56
N CYS A 101 2.53 -16.20 28.44
CA CYS A 101 1.59 -16.12 29.56
C CYS A 101 1.94 -17.11 30.68
N HIS A 102 2.30 -18.34 30.33
CA HIS A 102 2.70 -19.35 31.30
C HIS A 102 3.96 -18.94 32.07
N LEU A 103 5.00 -18.53 31.36
CA LEU A 103 6.26 -18.07 31.95
C LEU A 103 6.06 -16.82 32.80
N ALA A 104 5.23 -15.88 32.37
CA ALA A 104 4.93 -14.67 33.13
C ALA A 104 4.18 -14.97 34.44
N ASN A 105 3.38 -16.03 34.50
CA ASN A 105 2.66 -16.44 35.70
C ASN A 105 3.56 -17.10 36.75
N ILE A 106 4.64 -17.76 36.34
CA ILE A 106 5.57 -18.44 37.25
C ILE A 106 6.82 -17.62 37.57
N ALA A 107 7.11 -16.58 36.79
CA ALA A 107 8.27 -15.73 37.00
C ALA A 107 8.13 -14.87 38.26
N ALA A 108 9.24 -14.65 38.97
CA ALA A 108 9.29 -13.75 40.12
C ALA A 108 8.88 -12.31 39.76
N ASN A 109 9.22 -11.86 38.55
CA ASN A 109 8.72 -10.61 37.97
C ASN A 109 8.18 -10.88 36.56
N SER A 110 6.86 -10.85 36.41
CA SER A 110 6.19 -11.06 35.12
C SER A 110 6.61 -10.05 34.05
N SER A 111 7.03 -8.84 34.44
CA SER A 111 7.42 -7.77 33.52
C SER A 111 8.66 -8.11 32.72
N ASP A 112 9.58 -8.90 33.29
CA ASP A 112 10.79 -9.37 32.59
C ASP A 112 10.40 -10.25 31.39
N ILE A 113 9.45 -11.16 31.59
CA ILE A 113 8.93 -12.04 30.55
C ILE A 113 8.16 -11.25 29.50
N TRP A 114 7.28 -10.33 29.91
CA TRP A 114 6.49 -9.51 28.98
C TRP A 114 7.37 -8.60 28.13
N PHE A 115 8.36 -7.95 28.73
CA PHE A 115 9.30 -7.09 28.01
C PHE A 115 10.11 -7.91 26.98
N ALA A 116 10.75 -9.00 27.40
CA ALA A 116 11.50 -9.87 26.49
C ALA A 116 10.61 -10.40 25.36
N SER A 117 9.40 -10.87 25.70
CA SER A 117 8.47 -11.44 24.73
C SER A 117 8.00 -10.41 23.71
N LEU A 118 7.74 -9.18 24.16
CA LEU A 118 7.36 -8.06 23.30
C LEU A 118 8.48 -7.66 22.36
N MET A 119 9.73 -7.61 22.85
CA MET A 119 10.90 -7.29 22.03
C MET A 119 11.10 -8.35 20.93
N ILE A 120 11.04 -9.63 21.29
CA ILE A 120 11.13 -10.74 20.31
C ILE A 120 9.98 -10.63 19.30
N PHE A 121 8.72 -10.55 19.75
CA PHE A 121 7.54 -10.46 18.89
C PHE A 121 7.59 -9.26 17.92
N ARG A 122 8.18 -8.16 18.36
CA ARG A 122 8.28 -6.95 17.56
C ARG A 122 9.39 -7.02 16.51
N TYR A 123 10.55 -7.57 16.87
CA TYR A 123 11.78 -7.48 16.07
C TYR A 123 12.09 -8.73 15.25
N TRP A 124 11.52 -9.90 15.55
CA TRP A 124 11.74 -11.12 14.75
C TRP A 124 11.43 -10.88 13.27
N ARG A 125 10.32 -10.21 12.96
CA ARG A 125 9.91 -9.89 11.58
C ARG A 125 10.93 -8.99 10.88
N THR A 126 11.57 -8.07 11.61
CA THR A 126 12.59 -7.19 11.05
C THR A 126 13.84 -8.01 10.71
N LEU A 127 14.27 -8.91 11.59
CA LEU A 127 15.40 -9.80 11.36
C LEU A 127 15.15 -10.72 10.15
N VAL A 128 13.97 -11.35 10.10
CA VAL A 128 13.55 -12.18 8.96
C VAL A 128 13.54 -11.38 7.66
N GLN A 129 12.99 -10.16 7.67
CA GLN A 129 12.97 -9.33 6.47
C GLN A 129 14.37 -8.85 6.05
N ILE A 130 15.27 -8.52 6.99
CA ILE A 130 16.67 -8.20 6.67
C ILE A 130 17.35 -9.41 6.00
N PHE A 131 17.17 -10.60 6.56
CA PHE A 131 17.73 -11.82 6.00
C PHE A 131 17.29 -11.98 4.54
N PHE A 132 15.99 -12.03 4.25
CA PHE A 132 15.52 -12.20 2.88
C PHE A 132 15.81 -11.01 1.97
N TRP A 133 15.82 -9.78 2.49
CA TRP A 133 16.26 -8.61 1.73
C TRP A 133 17.70 -8.78 1.23
N SER A 134 18.61 -9.30 2.07
CA SER A 134 20.01 -9.58 1.70
C SER A 134 20.19 -10.75 0.73
N ARG A 135 19.19 -11.63 0.62
CA ARG A 135 19.21 -12.77 -0.32
C ARG A 135 18.62 -12.45 -1.69
N TYR A 136 18.03 -11.27 -1.85
CA TYR A 136 17.36 -10.88 -3.07
C TYR A 136 18.31 -10.89 -4.28
N LYS A 137 17.81 -11.42 -5.40
CA LYS A 137 18.46 -11.35 -6.71
C LYS A 137 17.43 -10.96 -7.78
N PRO A 138 17.69 -9.91 -8.59
CA PRO A 138 16.84 -9.58 -9.71
C PRO A 138 16.98 -10.62 -10.83
N MET A 139 15.94 -10.75 -11.65
CA MET A 139 16.08 -11.39 -12.96
C MET A 139 16.71 -10.38 -13.91
N ARG A 140 17.79 -10.75 -14.60
CA ARG A 140 18.47 -9.87 -15.54
C ARG A 140 18.06 -10.21 -16.98
N PRO A 141 17.87 -9.20 -17.85
CA PRO A 141 17.62 -9.43 -19.25
C PRO A 141 18.72 -10.24 -19.92
N THR A 142 18.34 -11.11 -20.84
CA THR A 142 19.24 -11.96 -21.63
C THR A 142 18.94 -11.79 -23.12
N ARG A 143 19.80 -12.34 -23.99
CA ARG A 143 19.52 -12.34 -25.45
C ARG A 143 18.34 -13.23 -25.83
N ASN A 144 18.00 -14.19 -24.97
CA ASN A 144 16.96 -15.21 -25.20
C ASN A 144 15.67 -14.88 -24.44
N ASP A 145 15.46 -13.62 -24.05
CA ASP A 145 14.26 -13.22 -23.34
C ASP A 145 13.01 -13.47 -24.19
N THR A 146 12.01 -14.07 -23.56
CA THR A 146 10.76 -14.50 -24.19
C THR A 146 9.87 -13.33 -24.61
N MET A 147 9.98 -12.20 -23.91
CA MET A 147 9.19 -11.00 -24.13
C MET A 147 10.10 -9.81 -24.38
N LYS A 148 9.75 -8.99 -25.37
CA LYS A 148 10.44 -7.75 -25.73
C LYS A 148 9.53 -6.55 -25.45
N PRO A 149 10.05 -5.31 -25.39
CA PRO A 149 9.21 -4.12 -25.23
C PRO A 149 8.08 -4.03 -26.27
N LYS A 150 8.30 -4.50 -27.50
CA LYS A 150 7.27 -4.57 -28.55
C LYS A 150 6.17 -5.62 -28.30
N ASP A 151 6.30 -6.50 -27.31
CA ASP A 151 5.21 -7.37 -26.84
C ASP A 151 4.33 -6.68 -25.78
N CYS A 152 4.51 -5.37 -25.55
CA CYS A 152 3.79 -4.59 -24.54
C CYS A 152 2.88 -3.51 -25.12
N THR A 153 1.72 -3.38 -24.51
CA THR A 153 0.84 -2.20 -24.60
C THR A 153 0.84 -1.51 -23.24
N VAL A 154 1.18 -0.23 -23.22
CA VAL A 154 1.10 0.60 -22.00
C VAL A 154 -0.28 1.23 -21.93
N LEU A 155 -0.96 1.09 -20.80
CA LEU A 155 -2.25 1.72 -20.54
C LEU A 155 -2.11 2.73 -19.40
N VAL A 156 -2.47 3.97 -19.69
CA VAL A 156 -2.38 5.11 -18.78
C VAL A 156 -3.79 5.68 -18.53
N PRO A 157 -4.46 5.27 -17.43
CA PRO A 157 -5.65 5.96 -16.95
C PRO A 157 -5.26 7.37 -16.48
N THR A 158 -5.89 8.39 -17.04
CA THR A 158 -5.53 9.78 -16.73
C THR A 158 -6.74 10.71 -16.69
N VAL A 159 -6.60 11.81 -15.96
CA VAL A 159 -7.54 12.95 -15.99
C VAL A 159 -7.09 14.06 -16.92
N GLY A 160 -6.08 13.79 -17.75
CA GLY A 160 -5.47 14.72 -18.68
C GLY A 160 -4.20 15.39 -18.14
N PRO A 161 -3.45 16.10 -19.00
CA PRO A 161 -2.17 16.73 -18.66
C PRO A 161 -2.31 17.99 -17.79
N ALA A 162 -3.51 18.57 -17.68
CA ALA A 162 -3.73 19.84 -16.99
C ALA A 162 -3.34 19.77 -15.50
N GLY A 163 -2.42 20.64 -15.07
CA GLY A 163 -1.94 20.68 -13.68
C GLY A 163 -1.02 19.51 -13.29
N ASN A 164 -0.60 18.67 -14.23
CA ASN A 164 0.29 17.55 -14.00
C ASN A 164 1.70 17.83 -14.56
N SER A 165 2.59 18.29 -13.69
CA SER A 165 3.97 18.62 -14.07
C SER A 165 4.83 17.40 -14.44
N ALA A 166 4.39 16.18 -14.12
CA ALA A 166 5.13 14.95 -14.44
C ALA A 166 4.70 14.33 -15.78
N PHE A 167 3.71 14.91 -16.47
CA PHE A 167 3.08 14.26 -17.61
C PHE A 167 3.99 14.22 -18.86
N GLU A 168 4.78 15.28 -19.10
CA GLU A 168 5.78 15.28 -20.20
C GLU A 168 6.87 14.22 -19.95
N ASP A 169 7.38 14.13 -18.70
CA ASP A 169 8.38 13.13 -18.30
C ASP A 169 7.83 11.69 -18.38
N LEU A 170 6.55 11.48 -18.01
CA LEU A 170 5.83 10.22 -18.19
C LEU A 170 5.88 9.77 -19.66
N ILE A 171 5.40 10.60 -20.59
CA ILE A 171 5.33 10.23 -22.00
C ILE A 171 6.74 9.95 -22.54
N ALA A 172 7.70 10.85 -22.28
CA ALA A 172 9.07 10.68 -22.75
C ALA A 172 9.72 9.39 -22.23
N SER A 173 9.50 9.06 -20.95
CA SER A 173 10.04 7.84 -20.34
C SER A 173 9.40 6.57 -20.90
N ILE A 174 8.09 6.58 -21.19
CA ILE A 174 7.40 5.46 -21.83
C ILE A 174 7.93 5.24 -23.25
N LEU A 175 8.00 6.29 -24.08
CA LEU A 175 8.44 6.18 -25.47
C LEU A 175 9.91 5.77 -25.59
N THR A 176 10.75 6.20 -24.66
CA THR A 176 12.16 5.75 -24.57
C THR A 176 12.26 4.24 -24.38
N ASN A 177 11.30 3.64 -23.68
CA ASN A 177 11.25 2.20 -23.47
C ASN A 177 10.67 1.43 -24.68
N ASN A 178 10.24 2.13 -25.72
CA ASN A 178 9.81 1.60 -27.02
C ASN A 178 8.77 0.46 -26.98
N PRO A 179 7.62 0.64 -26.30
CA PRO A 179 6.52 -0.33 -26.37
C PRO A 179 5.92 -0.38 -27.78
N ALA A 180 5.11 -1.40 -28.07
CA ALA A 180 4.35 -1.43 -29.33
C ALA A 180 3.27 -0.36 -29.37
N ARG A 181 2.55 -0.18 -28.26
CA ARG A 181 1.45 0.77 -28.15
C ARG A 181 1.40 1.45 -26.78
N VAL A 182 0.91 2.68 -26.75
CA VAL A 182 0.50 3.42 -25.56
C VAL A 182 -0.93 3.88 -25.74
N ILE A 183 -1.79 3.56 -24.78
CA ILE A 183 -3.19 3.97 -24.73
C ILE A 183 -3.37 4.91 -23.54
N PHE A 184 -3.78 6.14 -23.81
CA PHE A 184 -4.24 7.06 -22.78
C PHE A 184 -5.76 6.93 -22.66
N SER A 185 -6.22 6.47 -21.50
CA SER A 185 -7.64 6.34 -21.19
C SER A 185 -8.08 7.53 -20.35
N THR A 186 -8.78 8.49 -20.96
CA THR A 186 -9.17 9.74 -20.32
C THR A 186 -10.57 9.64 -19.71
N ASN A 187 -10.80 10.40 -18.65
CA ASN A 187 -12.08 10.41 -17.94
C ASN A 187 -13.11 11.37 -18.56
N THR A 188 -12.68 12.35 -19.35
CA THR A 188 -13.53 13.35 -20.02
C THR A 188 -13.05 13.65 -21.42
N ARG A 189 -13.93 14.25 -22.23
CA ARG A 189 -13.58 14.73 -23.58
C ARG A 189 -12.54 15.85 -23.54
N ALA A 190 -12.68 16.79 -22.61
CA ALA A 190 -11.73 17.88 -22.43
C ALA A 190 -10.31 17.38 -22.08
N ALA A 191 -10.21 16.30 -21.30
CA ALA A 191 -8.93 15.67 -21.01
C ALA A 191 -8.29 15.03 -22.26
N ALA A 192 -9.09 14.41 -23.14
CA ALA A 192 -8.63 13.87 -24.42
C ALA A 192 -8.13 14.97 -25.37
N GLU A 193 -8.92 16.03 -25.57
CA GLU A 193 -8.56 17.15 -26.44
C GLU A 193 -7.30 17.90 -25.94
N GLY A 194 -7.19 18.09 -24.62
CA GLY A 194 -6.00 18.66 -23.98
C GLY A 194 -4.75 17.81 -24.16
N LEU A 195 -4.91 16.48 -24.12
CA LEU A 195 -3.84 15.53 -24.38
C LEU A 195 -3.40 15.54 -25.85
N GLU A 196 -4.34 15.51 -26.81
CA GLU A 196 -4.05 15.62 -28.24
C GLU A 196 -3.23 16.88 -28.54
N THR A 197 -3.66 18.01 -27.98
CA THR A 197 -2.97 19.30 -28.14
C THR A 197 -1.55 19.24 -27.57
N SER A 198 -1.39 18.68 -26.37
CA SER A 198 -0.08 18.55 -25.72
C SER A 198 0.87 17.63 -26.50
N LEU A 199 0.35 16.54 -27.08
CA LEU A 199 1.13 15.58 -27.86
C LEU A 199 1.70 16.17 -29.14
N ARG A 200 1.03 17.14 -29.79
CA ARG A 200 1.56 17.79 -31.00
C ARG A 200 2.88 18.50 -30.73
N THR A 201 2.92 19.34 -29.70
CA THR A 201 4.13 20.06 -29.29
C THR A 201 5.18 19.10 -28.72
N PHE A 202 4.74 18.11 -27.93
CA PHE A 202 5.63 17.11 -27.35
C PHE A 202 6.39 16.31 -28.42
N ARG A 203 5.73 15.90 -29.52
CA ARG A 203 6.34 15.11 -30.59
C ARG A 203 7.54 15.82 -31.21
N LEU A 204 7.47 17.13 -31.42
CA LEU A 204 8.58 17.93 -31.94
C LEU A 204 9.77 17.90 -30.98
N LYS A 205 9.53 18.23 -29.70
CA LYS A 205 10.57 18.20 -28.66
C LYS A 205 11.22 16.82 -28.53
N TYR A 206 10.42 15.76 -28.56
CA TYR A 206 10.91 14.39 -28.41
C TYR A 206 11.80 13.97 -29.58
N ASN A 207 11.38 14.28 -30.81
CA ASN A 207 12.15 14.00 -32.02
C ASN A 207 13.47 14.77 -32.05
N GLU A 208 13.51 15.98 -31.50
CA GLU A 208 14.73 16.81 -31.39
C GLU A 208 15.62 16.43 -30.19
N GLY A 209 15.12 15.62 -29.26
CA GLY A 209 15.85 15.25 -28.04
C GLY A 209 15.86 16.33 -26.96
N THR A 210 14.91 17.26 -27.00
CA THR A 210 14.89 18.47 -26.15
C THR A 210 13.92 18.38 -24.97
N THR A 211 13.24 17.23 -24.77
CA THR A 211 12.43 17.02 -23.56
C THR A 211 13.31 17.00 -22.31
N ALA A 212 12.78 17.46 -21.17
CA ALA A 212 13.54 17.50 -19.92
C ALA A 212 14.06 16.10 -19.52
N TYR A 213 13.24 15.06 -19.71
CA TYR A 213 13.62 13.67 -19.48
C TYR A 213 14.81 13.22 -20.36
N GLN A 214 14.78 13.52 -21.66
CA GLN A 214 15.86 13.13 -22.58
C GLN A 214 17.17 13.83 -22.24
N LEU A 215 17.12 15.14 -21.98
CA LEU A 215 18.28 15.93 -21.57
C LEU A 215 18.88 15.41 -20.26
N LEU A 216 18.04 15.09 -19.27
CA LEU A 216 18.50 14.54 -17.98
C LEU A 216 19.18 13.18 -18.12
N ASN A 217 18.71 12.34 -19.06
CA ASN A 217 19.18 10.97 -19.23
C ASN A 217 20.17 10.79 -20.40
N ASN A 218 20.61 11.89 -21.04
CA ASN A 218 21.46 11.88 -22.23
C ASN A 218 20.91 10.99 -23.36
N ILE A 219 19.60 11.11 -23.63
CA ILE A 219 18.92 10.37 -24.69
C ILE A 219 18.78 11.28 -25.90
N HIS A 220 19.23 10.82 -27.07
CA HIS A 220 19.09 11.57 -28.32
C HIS A 220 17.64 11.59 -28.81
N GLY A 221 17.34 12.57 -29.67
CA GLY A 221 16.09 12.63 -30.40
C GLY A 221 15.88 11.38 -31.27
N ALA A 222 14.64 10.89 -31.30
CA ALA A 222 14.28 9.70 -32.07
C ALA A 222 12.86 9.84 -32.61
N THR A 223 12.60 9.23 -33.76
CA THR A 223 11.25 9.13 -34.30
C THR A 223 10.39 8.20 -33.44
N ILE A 224 9.13 8.57 -33.25
CA ILE A 224 8.18 7.79 -32.45
C ILE A 224 7.58 6.68 -33.33
N ASP A 225 8.04 5.45 -33.11
CA ASP A 225 7.54 4.22 -33.74
C ASP A 225 6.39 3.55 -32.94
N THR A 226 6.23 3.94 -31.68
CA THR A 226 5.14 3.46 -30.82
C THR A 226 3.80 4.02 -31.27
N ASP A 227 2.79 3.15 -31.40
CA ASP A 227 1.40 3.56 -31.66
C ASP A 227 0.84 4.28 -30.43
N ILE A 228 0.36 5.51 -30.59
CA ILE A 228 -0.22 6.30 -29.49
C ILE A 228 -1.71 6.48 -29.75
N GLN A 229 -2.54 5.92 -28.88
CA GLN A 229 -3.99 6.03 -28.92
C GLN A 229 -4.51 6.80 -27.71
N ILE A 230 -5.58 7.55 -27.93
CA ILE A 230 -6.30 8.29 -26.90
C ILE A 230 -7.75 7.84 -26.96
N ILE A 231 -8.27 7.36 -25.84
CA ILE A 231 -9.67 6.95 -25.72
C ILE A 231 -10.33 7.81 -24.63
N ASN A 232 -11.52 8.30 -24.91
CA ASN A 232 -12.35 8.96 -23.90
C ASN A 232 -13.36 7.97 -23.35
N VAL A 233 -13.27 7.68 -22.06
CA VAL A 233 -14.20 6.77 -21.37
C VAL A 233 -15.40 7.52 -20.79
N GLY A 234 -15.29 8.83 -20.56
CA GLY A 234 -16.36 9.64 -19.96
C GLY A 234 -16.67 9.32 -18.49
N ILE A 235 -15.88 8.44 -17.85
CA ILE A 235 -16.06 8.00 -16.48
C ILE A 235 -14.78 8.24 -15.68
N SER A 236 -14.93 8.95 -14.56
CA SER A 236 -13.87 9.16 -13.59
C SER A 236 -13.72 7.95 -12.65
N SER A 237 -13.22 6.84 -13.19
CA SER A 237 -12.85 5.65 -12.41
C SER A 237 -11.66 4.97 -13.06
N LYS A 238 -10.54 4.84 -12.34
CA LYS A 238 -9.36 4.14 -12.86
C LYS A 238 -9.69 2.71 -13.26
N ARG A 239 -10.56 2.02 -12.53
CA ARG A 239 -10.96 0.64 -12.86
C ARG A 239 -11.72 0.61 -14.19
N SER A 240 -12.72 1.47 -14.37
CA SER A 240 -13.45 1.58 -15.65
C SER A 240 -12.52 2.01 -16.79
N GLN A 241 -11.63 2.97 -16.57
CA GLN A 241 -10.65 3.42 -17.55
C GLN A 241 -9.68 2.31 -17.98
N ILE A 242 -9.24 1.47 -17.03
CA ILE A 242 -8.45 0.28 -17.33
C ILE A 242 -9.27 -0.68 -18.19
N VAL A 243 -10.47 -1.06 -17.77
CA VAL A 243 -11.31 -2.04 -18.49
C VAL A 243 -11.63 -1.58 -19.90
N SER A 244 -12.06 -0.32 -20.09
CA SER A 244 -12.32 0.23 -21.43
C SER A 244 -11.06 0.25 -22.30
N GLY A 245 -9.88 0.45 -21.70
CA GLY A 245 -8.60 0.38 -22.40
C GLY A 245 -8.23 -1.02 -22.86
N LEU A 246 -8.67 -2.08 -22.17
CA LEU A 246 -8.33 -3.47 -22.51
C LEU A 246 -8.85 -3.88 -23.89
N ALA A 247 -9.95 -3.30 -24.35
CA ALA A 247 -10.51 -3.55 -25.68
C ALA A 247 -9.53 -3.20 -26.82
N TYR A 248 -8.54 -2.34 -26.54
CA TYR A 248 -7.54 -1.87 -27.50
C TYR A 248 -6.16 -2.52 -27.28
N VAL A 249 -6.06 -3.54 -26.41
CA VAL A 249 -4.82 -4.25 -26.10
C VAL A 249 -4.75 -5.57 -26.87
N ASP A 250 -3.88 -5.62 -27.87
CA ASP A 250 -3.62 -6.79 -28.73
C ASP A 250 -2.29 -7.50 -28.41
N THR A 251 -1.47 -6.92 -27.54
CA THR A 251 -0.16 -7.48 -27.17
C THR A 251 -0.25 -8.49 -26.03
N LYS A 252 0.84 -9.22 -25.79
CA LYS A 252 0.91 -10.29 -24.77
C LYS A 252 0.96 -9.76 -23.35
N ILE A 253 1.54 -8.58 -23.16
CA ILE A 253 1.75 -7.96 -21.84
C ILE A 253 1.05 -6.60 -21.80
N LEU A 254 0.16 -6.45 -20.82
CA LEU A 254 -0.33 -5.14 -20.45
C LEU A 254 0.62 -4.52 -19.43
N VAL A 255 0.95 -3.25 -19.63
CA VAL A 255 1.70 -2.44 -18.68
C VAL A 255 0.79 -1.32 -18.20
N CYS A 256 0.37 -1.36 -16.93
CA CYS A 256 -0.40 -0.26 -16.35
C CYS A 256 0.54 0.79 -15.79
N ALA A 257 0.27 2.08 -16.03
CA ALA A 257 1.01 3.19 -15.45
C ALA A 257 0.08 4.29 -14.92
N ASP A 258 0.41 4.85 -13.75
CA ASP A 258 -0.20 6.10 -13.29
C ASP A 258 0.32 7.26 -14.14
N ASP A 259 -0.49 8.32 -14.27
CA ASP A 259 -0.16 9.53 -15.04
C ASP A 259 0.97 10.39 -14.44
N THR A 260 1.67 9.90 -13.43
CA THR A 260 2.83 10.54 -12.78
C THR A 260 4.05 9.61 -12.68
N ALA A 261 4.01 8.47 -13.37
CA ALA A 261 5.07 7.47 -13.37
C ALA A 261 6.14 7.78 -14.42
N GLU A 262 7.34 8.14 -13.97
CA GLU A 262 8.52 8.32 -14.82
C GLU A 262 9.38 7.05 -14.74
N TRP A 263 9.66 6.41 -15.86
CA TRP A 263 10.44 5.17 -15.91
C TRP A 263 11.93 5.42 -16.14
N SER A 264 12.80 4.53 -15.65
CA SER A 264 14.18 4.45 -16.15
C SER A 264 14.21 4.05 -17.63
N SER A 265 15.28 4.42 -18.34
CA SER A 265 15.38 4.22 -19.81
C SER A 265 15.32 2.75 -20.26
N ASN A 266 15.69 1.80 -19.40
CA ASN A 266 15.63 0.35 -19.66
C ASN A 266 14.55 -0.38 -18.85
N TRP A 267 13.61 0.36 -18.25
CA TRP A 267 12.61 -0.17 -17.32
C TRP A 267 11.82 -1.36 -17.87
N LEU A 268 11.27 -1.25 -19.09
CA LEU A 268 10.49 -2.34 -19.69
C LEU A 268 11.34 -3.59 -19.88
N ARG A 269 12.53 -3.43 -20.48
CA ARG A 269 13.44 -4.55 -20.73
C ARG A 269 13.79 -5.28 -19.43
N GLU A 270 14.11 -4.54 -18.38
CA GLU A 270 14.50 -5.09 -17.08
C GLU A 270 13.33 -5.71 -16.32
N ALA A 271 12.13 -5.13 -16.41
CA ALA A 271 10.94 -5.69 -15.80
C ALA A 271 10.48 -6.97 -16.52
N LEU A 272 10.55 -6.99 -17.86
CA LEU A 272 10.12 -8.10 -18.70
C LEU A 272 10.91 -9.39 -18.49
N ALA A 273 12.17 -9.30 -18.05
CA ALA A 273 13.01 -10.46 -17.75
C ALA A 273 12.36 -11.45 -16.75
N ALA A 274 11.43 -10.98 -15.91
CA ALA A 274 10.69 -11.84 -15.00
C ALA A 274 9.71 -12.81 -15.69
N PHE A 275 9.21 -12.48 -16.90
CA PHE A 275 8.29 -13.32 -17.66
C PHE A 275 8.94 -14.50 -18.37
N ASN A 276 10.28 -14.61 -18.31
CA ASN A 276 11.00 -15.82 -18.72
C ASN A 276 10.59 -17.06 -17.91
N ASP A 277 10.08 -16.89 -16.68
CA ASP A 277 9.31 -17.94 -16.01
C ASP A 277 7.85 -17.87 -16.52
N PRO A 278 7.36 -18.90 -17.24
CA PRO A 278 6.00 -18.90 -17.77
C PRO A 278 4.93 -18.86 -16.67
N LYS A 279 5.26 -19.20 -15.41
CA LYS A 279 4.33 -19.13 -14.28
C LYS A 279 4.21 -17.73 -13.68
N VAL A 280 5.10 -16.79 -14.04
CA VAL A 280 5.00 -15.40 -13.57
C VAL A 280 3.93 -14.68 -14.39
N GLY A 281 2.86 -14.27 -13.72
CA GLY A 281 1.73 -13.57 -14.34
C GLY A 281 1.76 -12.06 -14.12
N LEU A 282 2.37 -11.60 -13.02
CA LEU A 282 2.39 -10.20 -12.59
C LEU A 282 3.77 -9.79 -12.10
N VAL A 283 4.24 -8.61 -12.52
CA VAL A 283 5.56 -8.08 -12.18
C VAL A 283 5.45 -6.71 -11.55
N ALA A 284 6.00 -6.58 -10.34
CA ALA A 284 6.18 -5.31 -9.64
C ALA A 284 7.60 -4.79 -9.83
N THR A 285 7.79 -3.48 -9.77
CA THR A 285 9.11 -2.84 -9.92
C THR A 285 9.49 -1.97 -8.73
N ARG A 286 10.77 -1.57 -8.67
CA ARG A 286 11.25 -0.62 -7.66
C ARG A 286 10.55 0.72 -7.81
N LYS A 287 10.18 1.33 -6.68
CA LYS A 287 9.54 2.66 -6.63
C LYS A 287 10.51 3.70 -6.10
N TRP A 288 10.48 4.92 -6.63
CA TRP A 288 11.25 6.04 -6.10
C TRP A 288 10.43 7.32 -6.11
N VAL A 289 10.83 8.31 -5.30
CA VAL A 289 10.21 9.63 -5.29
C VAL A 289 11.20 10.64 -5.86
N LYS A 290 10.75 11.45 -6.81
CA LYS A 290 11.53 12.55 -7.36
C LYS A 290 11.80 13.57 -6.27
N VAL A 291 13.07 13.94 -6.10
CA VAL A 291 13.45 15.05 -5.22
C VAL A 291 13.02 16.33 -5.90
N LEU A 292 12.16 17.09 -5.23
CA LEU A 292 11.62 18.32 -5.78
C LEU A 292 12.50 19.52 -5.46
N PRO A 293 12.60 20.51 -6.37
CA PRO A 293 13.33 21.74 -6.09
C PRO A 293 12.69 22.49 -4.91
N ALA A 294 13.51 23.25 -4.21
CA ALA A 294 13.03 24.08 -3.12
C ALA A 294 12.06 25.16 -3.66
N PRO A 295 11.01 25.53 -2.91
CA PRO A 295 10.11 26.59 -3.32
C PRO A 295 10.84 27.90 -3.60
N THR A 296 10.35 28.66 -4.58
CA THR A 296 10.77 30.05 -4.78
C THR A 296 10.41 30.88 -3.54
N THR A 297 11.33 31.72 -3.09
CA THR A 297 11.17 32.55 -1.89
C THR A 297 11.40 34.02 -2.23
N SER A 298 10.70 34.94 -1.56
CA SER A 298 10.95 36.37 -1.69
C SER A 298 11.77 36.90 -0.53
N SER A 299 12.72 37.81 -0.78
CA SER A 299 13.46 38.50 0.29
C SER A 299 12.54 39.30 1.21
N ALA A 300 11.34 39.68 0.74
CA ALA A 300 10.33 40.39 1.53
C ALA A 300 9.69 39.54 2.63
N ASP A 301 9.66 38.21 2.48
CA ASP A 301 9.00 37.31 3.45
C ASP A 301 9.87 37.05 4.70
N GLY A 302 11.12 37.54 4.71
CA GLY A 302 12.06 37.38 5.80
C GLY A 302 12.76 36.01 5.84
N ILE A 303 13.96 35.99 6.42
CA ILE A 303 14.85 34.81 6.42
C ILE A 303 14.23 33.61 7.16
N LEU A 304 13.55 33.85 8.28
CA LEU A 304 12.96 32.79 9.10
C LEU A 304 11.84 32.05 8.36
N PHE A 305 10.90 32.78 7.75
CA PHE A 305 9.82 32.18 6.99
C PHE A 305 10.34 31.41 5.78
N ASN A 306 11.27 32.00 5.03
CA ASN A 306 11.89 31.37 3.87
C ASN A 306 12.62 30.07 4.23
N THR A 307 13.34 30.06 5.35
CA THR A 307 14.04 28.87 5.86
C THR A 307 13.04 27.80 6.28
N TRP A 308 12.01 28.18 7.04
CA TRP A 308 10.93 27.27 7.44
C TRP A 308 10.19 26.67 6.24
N LEU A 309 9.86 27.48 5.23
CA LEU A 309 9.13 27.04 4.04
C LEU A 309 9.92 26.00 3.24
N ARG A 310 11.23 26.23 3.06
CA ARG A 310 12.14 25.28 2.41
C ARG A 310 12.24 23.98 3.20
N TRP A 311 12.40 24.06 4.52
CA TRP A 311 12.43 22.89 5.41
C TRP A 311 11.12 22.09 5.34
N TYR A 312 9.97 22.79 5.36
CA TYR A 312 8.63 22.21 5.35
C TYR A 312 8.31 21.50 4.03
N ALA A 313 8.61 22.14 2.89
CA ALA A 313 8.40 21.53 1.57
C ALA A 313 9.26 20.27 1.41
N ARG A 314 10.53 20.34 1.81
CA ARG A 314 11.47 19.21 1.75
C ARG A 314 11.08 18.08 2.70
N PHE A 315 10.53 18.39 3.88
CA PHE A 315 10.02 17.39 4.82
C PHE A 315 8.97 16.48 4.19
N TRP A 316 7.93 17.05 3.56
CA TRP A 316 6.84 16.26 2.99
C TRP A 316 7.25 15.43 1.78
N ASN A 317 8.11 15.96 0.90
CA ASN A 317 8.68 15.19 -0.20
C ASN A 317 9.54 14.01 0.31
N ASN A 318 10.34 14.24 1.35
CA ASN A 318 11.10 13.19 2.03
C ASN A 318 10.21 12.14 2.69
N MET A 319 9.13 12.53 3.38
CA MET A 319 8.20 11.56 3.96
C MET A 319 7.58 10.67 2.88
N GLY A 320 7.27 11.23 1.70
CA GLY A 320 6.87 10.46 0.52
C GLY A 320 7.94 9.44 0.08
N GLY A 321 9.19 9.88 -0.06
CA GLY A 321 10.33 9.03 -0.45
C GLY A 321 10.61 7.89 0.52
N ILE A 322 10.62 8.19 1.81
CA ILE A 322 10.79 7.21 2.89
C ILE A 322 9.65 6.19 2.88
N TYR A 323 8.42 6.64 2.65
CA TYR A 323 7.24 5.77 2.62
C TYR A 323 7.34 4.72 1.50
N LEU A 324 7.69 5.13 0.27
CA LEU A 324 7.86 4.19 -0.85
C LEU A 324 9.11 3.31 -0.69
N THR A 325 10.20 3.85 -0.15
CA THR A 325 11.44 3.10 0.10
C THR A 325 11.20 1.97 1.10
N ARG A 326 10.45 2.25 2.17
CA ARG A 326 10.03 1.22 3.12
C ARG A 326 9.21 0.12 2.45
N HIS A 327 8.28 0.47 1.56
CA HIS A 327 7.52 -0.52 0.82
C HIS A 327 8.41 -1.36 -0.09
N ASN A 328 9.41 -0.79 -0.76
CA ASN A 328 10.38 -1.56 -1.56
C ASN A 328 11.09 -2.62 -0.71
N PHE A 329 11.58 -2.24 0.48
CA PHE A 329 12.22 -3.18 1.39
C PHE A 329 11.28 -4.34 1.77
N GLU A 330 10.02 -4.03 2.09
CA GLU A 330 9.02 -5.03 2.49
C GLU A 330 8.63 -5.96 1.33
N ILE A 331 8.36 -5.45 0.12
CA ILE A 331 8.03 -6.30 -1.04
C ILE A 331 9.23 -7.12 -1.52
N GLN A 332 10.44 -6.57 -1.46
CA GLN A 332 11.66 -7.29 -1.86
C GLN A 332 11.93 -8.47 -0.91
N SER A 333 11.83 -8.22 0.40
CA SER A 333 12.07 -9.25 1.41
C SER A 333 11.02 -10.36 1.35
N THR A 334 9.73 -10.01 1.33
CA THR A 334 8.63 -11.00 1.25
C THR A 334 8.65 -11.80 -0.06
N ASN A 335 8.86 -11.14 -1.20
CA ASN A 335 8.90 -11.84 -2.48
C ASN A 335 10.11 -12.78 -2.58
N THR A 336 11.23 -12.43 -1.94
CA THR A 336 12.40 -13.33 -1.84
C THR A 336 12.16 -14.49 -0.88
N ALA A 337 11.34 -14.31 0.15
CA ALA A 337 11.08 -15.33 1.16
C ALA A 337 10.20 -16.47 0.66
N ASP A 338 9.02 -16.13 0.15
CA ASP A 338 8.01 -17.11 -0.26
C ASP A 338 7.25 -16.69 -1.53
N GLY A 339 7.74 -15.66 -2.24
CA GLY A 339 7.04 -15.06 -3.38
C GLY A 339 5.95 -14.07 -2.97
N GLY A 340 5.73 -13.87 -1.67
CA GLY A 340 4.67 -13.02 -1.15
C GLY A 340 4.85 -11.54 -1.40
N ILE A 341 3.72 -10.83 -1.44
CA ILE A 341 3.67 -9.38 -1.54
C ILE A 341 2.36 -8.90 -0.92
N PHE A 342 2.35 -7.73 -0.26
CA PHE A 342 1.08 -7.17 0.24
C PHE A 342 0.23 -6.60 -0.90
N CYS A 343 0.87 -6.00 -1.91
CA CYS A 343 0.25 -5.39 -3.08
C CYS A 343 1.32 -5.01 -4.12
N VAL A 344 1.04 -5.29 -5.40
CA VAL A 344 1.79 -4.80 -6.56
C VAL A 344 1.28 -3.40 -6.92
N SER A 345 2.12 -2.38 -6.70
CA SER A 345 1.66 -0.98 -6.81
C SER A 345 1.06 -0.63 -8.17
N GLY A 346 -0.14 -0.03 -8.15
CA GLY A 346 -0.84 0.45 -9.34
C GLY A 346 -0.16 1.62 -10.09
N ARG A 347 0.97 2.13 -9.58
CA ARG A 347 1.74 3.20 -10.25
C ARG A 347 2.43 2.71 -11.51
N SER A 348 3.00 1.51 -11.47
CA SER A 348 3.55 0.83 -12.64
C SER A 348 3.70 -0.65 -12.35
N PHE A 349 3.07 -1.48 -13.18
CA PHE A 349 3.21 -2.94 -13.14
C PHE A 349 2.97 -3.55 -14.52
N LEU A 350 3.43 -4.78 -14.70
CA LEU A 350 3.23 -5.55 -15.92
C LEU A 350 2.43 -6.80 -15.61
N ILE A 351 1.46 -7.14 -16.45
CA ILE A 351 0.61 -8.32 -16.29
C ILE A 351 0.39 -9.02 -17.63
N ARG A 352 0.32 -10.35 -17.63
CA ARG A 352 -0.05 -11.11 -18.83
C ARG A 352 -1.48 -10.79 -19.24
N LYS A 353 -1.70 -10.49 -20.52
CA LYS A 353 -3.02 -10.15 -21.07
C LYS A 353 -4.04 -11.27 -20.89
N GLU A 354 -3.62 -12.52 -20.88
CA GLU A 354 -4.50 -13.69 -20.67
C GLU A 354 -5.18 -13.73 -19.30
N ILE A 355 -4.62 -13.04 -18.29
CA ILE A 355 -5.19 -12.94 -16.95
C ILE A 355 -6.41 -11.98 -16.93
N LEU A 356 -6.48 -11.09 -17.92
CA LEU A 356 -7.43 -9.99 -18.01
C LEU A 356 -8.66 -10.33 -18.87
N ASN A 357 -9.16 -11.56 -18.73
CA ASN A 357 -10.35 -12.04 -19.42
C ASN A 357 -11.63 -11.33 -18.95
N ASP A 358 -12.78 -11.66 -19.55
CA ASP A 358 -14.06 -11.01 -19.24
C ASP A 358 -14.49 -11.22 -17.78
N GLU A 359 -14.14 -12.37 -17.19
CA GLU A 359 -14.39 -12.66 -15.76
C GLU A 359 -13.61 -11.70 -14.86
N PHE A 360 -12.33 -11.48 -15.16
CA PHE A 360 -11.51 -10.48 -14.47
C PHE A 360 -12.13 -9.09 -14.60
N GLN A 361 -12.50 -8.68 -15.81
CA GLN A 361 -13.04 -7.34 -16.06
C GLN A 361 -14.34 -7.10 -15.28
N HIS A 362 -15.23 -8.09 -15.26
CA HIS A 362 -16.46 -8.03 -14.48
C HIS A 362 -16.16 -7.96 -12.97
N ALA A 363 -15.33 -8.87 -12.44
CA ALA A 363 -15.01 -8.92 -11.02
C ALA A 363 -14.25 -7.66 -10.55
N PHE A 364 -13.35 -7.12 -11.39
CA PHE A 364 -12.56 -5.93 -11.10
C PHE A 364 -13.44 -4.69 -10.99
N THR A 365 -14.48 -4.57 -11.81
CA THR A 365 -15.41 -3.43 -11.77
C THR A 365 -16.55 -3.60 -10.77
N ASN A 366 -16.74 -4.81 -10.23
CA ASN A 366 -17.84 -5.17 -9.31
C ASN A 366 -17.34 -5.75 -7.98
N GLU A 367 -16.22 -5.27 -7.45
CA GLU A 367 -15.74 -5.69 -6.12
C GLU A 367 -16.57 -5.03 -5.00
N TYR A 368 -16.99 -5.83 -4.01
CA TYR A 368 -17.66 -5.37 -2.79
C TYR A 368 -16.86 -5.79 -1.56
N VAL A 369 -16.78 -4.90 -0.57
CA VAL A 369 -16.16 -5.15 0.73
C VAL A 369 -17.21 -4.95 1.81
N LEU A 370 -17.51 -5.99 2.60
CA LEU A 370 -18.53 -5.96 3.66
C LEU A 370 -19.91 -5.46 3.15
N GLY A 371 -20.27 -5.81 1.91
CA GLY A 371 -21.52 -5.38 1.27
C GLY A 371 -21.49 -3.96 0.70
N CYS A 372 -20.40 -3.20 0.88
CA CYS A 372 -20.24 -1.86 0.31
C CYS A 372 -19.43 -1.92 -1.00
N GLY A 373 -19.96 -1.33 -2.06
CA GLY A 373 -19.31 -1.28 -3.37
C GLY A 373 -20.21 -0.69 -4.47
N PRO A 374 -19.73 -0.69 -5.72
CA PRO A 374 -18.41 -1.17 -6.15
C PRO A 374 -17.24 -0.36 -5.59
N VAL A 375 -16.18 -1.04 -5.16
CA VAL A 375 -14.98 -0.40 -4.61
C VAL A 375 -14.20 0.31 -5.73
N GLN A 376 -14.11 1.64 -5.62
CA GLN A 376 -13.30 2.46 -6.53
C GLN A 376 -11.78 2.41 -6.24
N PRO A 377 -11.31 2.51 -4.97
CA PRO A 377 -9.88 2.40 -4.67
C PRO A 377 -9.40 0.94 -4.73
N ASP A 378 -8.14 0.69 -4.36
CA ASP A 378 -7.59 -0.66 -4.13
C ASP A 378 -7.49 -1.53 -5.40
N ASP A 379 -7.46 -0.92 -6.58
CA ASP A 379 -7.25 -1.59 -7.88
C ASP A 379 -6.05 -2.53 -7.86
N ASP A 380 -4.97 -2.07 -7.24
CA ASP A 380 -3.71 -2.77 -7.12
C ASP A 380 -3.76 -4.02 -6.20
N ASN A 381 -4.51 -3.94 -5.11
CA ASN A 381 -4.74 -5.06 -4.20
C ASN A 381 -5.65 -6.11 -4.83
N PHE A 382 -6.71 -5.68 -5.54
CA PHE A 382 -7.56 -6.59 -6.29
C PHE A 382 -6.76 -7.39 -7.32
N VAL A 383 -5.96 -6.72 -8.16
CA VAL A 383 -5.14 -7.38 -9.19
C VAL A 383 -4.16 -8.38 -8.55
N THR A 384 -3.51 -7.99 -7.44
CA THR A 384 -2.59 -8.86 -6.70
C THR A 384 -3.29 -10.13 -6.22
N ARG A 385 -4.47 -9.99 -5.60
CA ARG A 385 -5.27 -11.12 -5.10
C ARG A 385 -5.81 -11.99 -6.22
N TRP A 386 -6.30 -11.38 -7.30
CA TRP A 386 -6.80 -12.08 -8.48
C TRP A 386 -5.74 -12.98 -9.10
N VAL A 387 -4.55 -12.43 -9.35
CA VAL A 387 -3.41 -13.18 -9.92
C VAL A 387 -3.05 -14.38 -9.05
N LEU A 388 -2.96 -14.18 -7.73
CA LEU A 388 -2.67 -15.26 -6.79
C LEU A 388 -3.75 -16.35 -6.82
N LYS A 389 -5.03 -15.96 -6.74
CA LYS A 389 -6.18 -16.87 -6.74
C LYS A 389 -6.24 -17.74 -8.01
N HIS A 390 -5.79 -17.20 -9.14
CA HIS A 390 -5.73 -17.92 -10.42
C HIS A 390 -4.41 -18.68 -10.64
N GLY A 391 -3.63 -18.89 -9.58
CA GLY A 391 -2.44 -19.76 -9.59
C GLY A 391 -1.19 -19.16 -10.23
N TRP A 392 -1.22 -17.86 -10.58
CA TRP A 392 -0.08 -17.16 -11.15
C TRP A 392 0.90 -16.71 -10.07
N ARG A 393 2.18 -16.66 -10.43
CA ARG A 393 3.24 -16.13 -9.55
C ARG A 393 3.43 -14.65 -9.77
N ILE A 394 3.87 -14.00 -8.69
CA ILE A 394 4.24 -12.58 -8.69
C ILE A 394 5.75 -12.46 -8.51
N LYS A 395 6.40 -11.62 -9.33
CA LYS A 395 7.82 -11.32 -9.20
C LYS A 395 8.04 -9.84 -8.93
N VAL A 396 8.96 -9.52 -8.03
CA VAL A 396 9.41 -8.15 -7.78
C VAL A 396 10.79 -7.93 -8.39
N GLN A 397 10.91 -6.93 -9.27
CA GLN A 397 12.16 -6.44 -9.84
C GLN A 397 12.59 -5.15 -9.12
N CYS A 398 13.24 -5.32 -7.97
CA CYS A 398 13.74 -4.24 -7.12
C CYS A 398 15.18 -3.83 -7.48
N GLN A 399 15.42 -3.29 -8.68
CA GLN A 399 16.74 -2.84 -9.15
C GLN A 399 16.70 -1.43 -9.74
N LYS A 400 17.86 -0.76 -9.85
CA LYS A 400 17.93 0.63 -10.32
C LYS A 400 17.39 0.76 -11.74
N GLU A 401 17.69 -0.19 -12.61
CA GLU A 401 17.29 -0.16 -14.02
C GLU A 401 15.80 -0.49 -14.23
N ALA A 402 15.14 -1.08 -13.23
CA ALA A 402 13.69 -1.28 -13.17
C ALA A 402 13.06 -0.37 -12.10
N THR A 403 13.46 0.90 -12.07
CA THR A 403 12.90 1.88 -11.13
C THR A 403 11.87 2.78 -11.84
N MET A 404 10.67 2.84 -11.29
CA MET A 404 9.71 3.89 -11.61
C MET A 404 9.75 4.96 -10.52
N THR A 405 9.88 6.20 -10.95
CA THR A 405 9.93 7.42 -10.14
C THR A 405 8.59 8.13 -10.21
N THR A 406 8.16 8.74 -9.12
CA THR A 406 6.90 9.50 -9.06
C THR A 406 7.04 10.74 -8.19
N VAL A 407 6.09 11.66 -8.27
CA VAL A 407 6.06 12.87 -7.45
C VAL A 407 5.15 12.65 -6.24
N LEU A 408 5.69 12.85 -5.03
CA LEU A 408 4.93 12.76 -3.78
C LEU A 408 5.32 13.87 -2.81
N GLY A 409 4.35 14.37 -2.05
CA GLY A 409 4.58 15.35 -0.98
C GLY A 409 5.05 16.73 -1.45
N GLY A 410 4.80 17.10 -2.72
CA GLY A 410 5.24 18.39 -3.25
C GLY A 410 4.50 19.59 -2.68
N TYR A 411 5.17 20.73 -2.56
CA TYR A 411 4.56 22.02 -2.19
C TYR A 411 4.06 22.77 -3.45
N PRO A 412 2.97 23.57 -3.41
CA PRO A 412 2.09 23.88 -2.27
C PRO A 412 0.92 22.92 -2.08
N ILE A 413 0.62 22.11 -3.09
CA ILE A 413 -0.60 21.30 -3.12
C ILE A 413 -0.37 19.96 -2.39
N GLY A 414 0.66 19.21 -2.81
CA GLY A 414 0.96 17.83 -2.40
C GLY A 414 1.16 17.57 -0.90
N PHE A 415 1.49 18.56 -0.05
CA PHE A 415 1.56 18.34 1.40
C PHE A 415 0.19 18.06 2.03
N LYS A 416 -0.91 18.55 1.43
CA LYS A 416 -2.28 18.21 1.85
C LYS A 416 -2.70 16.84 1.28
N PHE A 417 -2.24 16.50 0.08
CA PHE A 417 -2.61 15.26 -0.60
C PHE A 417 -1.85 14.04 -0.10
N PHE A 418 -0.59 14.17 0.32
CA PHE A 418 0.17 13.00 0.77
C PHE A 418 -0.41 12.37 2.05
N PRO A 419 -0.80 13.12 3.09
CA PRO A 419 -1.54 12.56 4.23
C PRO A 419 -2.86 11.89 3.86
N SER A 420 -3.63 12.44 2.91
CA SER A 420 -4.89 11.81 2.46
C SER A 420 -4.62 10.54 1.65
N GLN A 421 -3.55 10.50 0.86
CA GLN A 421 -3.08 9.27 0.22
C GLN A 421 -2.68 8.21 1.26
N CYS A 422 -1.92 8.58 2.29
CA CYS A 422 -1.59 7.69 3.41
C CYS A 422 -2.84 7.13 4.11
N GLN A 423 -3.85 7.97 4.34
CA GLN A 423 -5.12 7.56 4.92
C GLN A 423 -5.85 6.57 4.01
N ARG A 424 -5.90 6.83 2.70
CA ARG A 424 -6.47 5.92 1.70
C ARG A 424 -5.79 4.55 1.72
N TRP A 425 -4.45 4.51 1.63
CA TRP A 425 -3.68 3.26 1.67
C TRP A 425 -3.85 2.50 2.99
N SER A 426 -4.01 3.21 4.11
CA SER A 426 -4.30 2.60 5.40
C SER A 426 -5.70 1.98 5.43
N ARG A 427 -6.72 2.64 4.84
CA ARG A 427 -8.07 2.05 4.69
C ARG A 427 -8.05 0.82 3.77
N SER A 428 -7.28 0.86 2.68
CA SER A 428 -7.09 -0.29 1.78
C SER A 428 -6.63 -1.53 2.55
N THR A 429 -5.72 -1.36 3.51
CA THR A 429 -5.24 -2.46 4.36
C THR A 429 -6.39 -3.12 5.14
N PHE A 430 -7.29 -2.32 5.74
CA PHE A 430 -8.43 -2.84 6.50
C PHE A 430 -9.55 -3.41 5.63
N ARG A 431 -9.63 -3.02 4.36
CA ARG A 431 -10.56 -3.63 3.40
C ARG A 431 -10.03 -4.93 2.80
N GLN A 432 -8.79 -4.91 2.32
CA GLN A 432 -8.24 -5.93 1.42
C GLN A 432 -7.55 -7.07 2.16
N ASN A 433 -6.83 -6.79 3.25
CA ASN A 433 -6.15 -7.86 4.00
C ASN A 433 -7.13 -8.87 4.59
N PRO A 434 -8.28 -8.49 5.19
CA PRO A 434 -9.24 -9.47 5.68
C PRO A 434 -9.79 -10.38 4.58
N ILE A 435 -9.99 -9.86 3.36
CA ILE A 435 -10.47 -10.69 2.25
C ILE A 435 -9.38 -11.69 1.84
N ALA A 436 -8.12 -11.24 1.71
CA ALA A 436 -7.01 -12.15 1.42
C ALA A 436 -6.82 -13.22 2.53
N LEU A 437 -6.92 -12.83 3.81
CA LEU A 437 -6.72 -13.71 4.96
C LEU A 437 -7.88 -14.69 5.19
N PHE A 438 -9.13 -14.27 5.05
CA PHE A 438 -10.27 -15.06 5.54
C PHE A 438 -11.22 -15.54 4.44
N ILE A 439 -11.27 -14.83 3.30
CA ILE A 439 -12.18 -15.16 2.19
C ILE A 439 -11.44 -15.93 1.10
N ASP A 440 -10.40 -15.34 0.50
CA ASP A 440 -9.61 -15.98 -0.55
C ASP A 440 -8.81 -17.15 0.03
N ARG A 441 -8.10 -16.88 1.14
CA ARG A 441 -7.26 -17.80 1.92
C ARG A 441 -6.02 -18.33 1.19
N ASP A 442 -5.85 -18.03 -0.10
CA ASP A 442 -4.73 -18.50 -0.92
C ASP A 442 -3.34 -18.16 -0.36
N ILE A 443 -3.24 -17.05 0.38
CA ILE A 443 -1.98 -16.59 0.98
C ILE A 443 -1.47 -17.51 2.09
N TRP A 444 -2.31 -18.30 2.76
CA TRP A 444 -1.87 -19.14 3.88
C TRP A 444 -0.92 -20.23 3.43
N TRP A 445 -1.23 -20.92 2.33
CA TRP A 445 -0.37 -21.98 1.80
C TRP A 445 0.66 -21.48 0.78
N THR A 446 0.39 -20.34 0.12
CA THR A 446 1.32 -19.81 -0.89
C THR A 446 2.38 -18.94 -0.25
N TRP A 447 2.01 -18.08 0.70
CA TRP A 447 2.89 -17.09 1.32
C TRP A 447 2.87 -17.15 2.87
N PRO A 448 3.18 -18.31 3.47
CA PRO A 448 2.98 -18.54 4.90
C PRO A 448 3.79 -17.59 5.79
N LEU A 449 4.98 -17.17 5.35
CA LEU A 449 5.81 -16.25 6.11
C LEU A 449 5.27 -14.82 5.97
N THR A 450 4.89 -14.43 4.75
CA THR A 450 4.34 -13.11 4.45
C THR A 450 3.04 -12.82 5.21
N VAL A 451 2.22 -13.85 5.50
CA VAL A 451 1.05 -13.73 6.40
C VAL A 451 1.45 -13.11 7.74
N TRP A 452 2.52 -13.63 8.37
CA TRP A 452 2.96 -13.24 9.70
C TRP A 452 3.95 -12.08 9.74
N THR A 453 4.70 -11.84 8.66
CA THR A 453 5.63 -10.70 8.60
C THR A 453 5.00 -9.43 8.02
N THR A 454 3.87 -9.56 7.31
CA THR A 454 3.30 -8.46 6.53
C THR A 454 1.78 -8.32 6.67
N TYR A 455 0.96 -9.32 6.31
CA TYR A 455 -0.51 -9.15 6.29
C TYR A 455 -1.10 -8.82 7.67
N PHE A 456 -0.83 -9.65 8.69
CA PHE A 456 -1.28 -9.33 10.06
C PHE A 456 -0.58 -8.08 10.61
N PRO A 457 0.77 -7.95 10.54
CA PRO A 457 1.43 -6.76 11.06
C PRO A 457 0.94 -5.46 10.42
N TRP A 458 0.56 -5.44 9.15
CA TRP A 458 0.01 -4.24 8.54
C TRP A 458 -1.29 -3.77 9.21
N MET A 459 -2.10 -4.69 9.74
CA MET A 459 -3.32 -4.38 10.48
C MET A 459 -3.04 -3.85 11.89
N TYR A 460 -2.16 -4.49 12.66
CA TYR A 460 -1.96 -4.14 14.09
C TYR A 460 -0.72 -3.28 14.39
N ASN A 461 0.20 -3.06 13.44
CA ASN A 461 1.43 -2.32 13.69
C ASN A 461 1.14 -0.81 13.87
N ALA A 462 0.97 -0.41 15.12
CA ALA A 462 0.84 0.96 15.59
C ALA A 462 2.06 1.30 16.45
N ALA A 463 3.07 1.95 15.86
CA ALA A 463 4.34 2.25 16.53
C ALA A 463 4.16 2.97 17.87
N LEU A 464 3.22 3.92 17.96
CA LEU A 464 2.94 4.61 19.22
C LEU A 464 2.57 3.64 20.35
N VAL A 465 1.69 2.68 20.08
CA VAL A 465 1.23 1.68 21.06
C VAL A 465 2.36 0.74 21.44
N TRP A 466 3.04 0.15 20.44
CA TRP A 466 4.08 -0.83 20.69
C TRP A 466 5.34 -0.22 21.31
N ASP A 467 5.66 1.05 21.00
CA ASP A 467 6.79 1.77 21.60
C ASP A 467 6.48 2.09 23.06
N PHE A 468 5.27 2.59 23.33
CA PHE A 468 4.81 2.87 24.68
C PHE A 468 4.83 1.59 25.53
N LEU A 469 4.26 0.48 25.03
CA LEU A 469 4.26 -0.79 25.76
C LEU A 469 5.68 -1.30 26.04
N ALA A 470 6.62 -1.15 25.09
CA ALA A 470 8.01 -1.55 25.30
C ALA A 470 8.69 -0.73 26.40
N LEU A 471 8.54 0.59 26.37
CA LEU A 471 9.10 1.47 27.40
C LEU A 471 8.42 1.26 28.76
N PHE A 472 7.09 1.13 28.78
CA PHE A 472 6.33 0.90 29.99
C PHE A 472 6.71 -0.42 30.65
N THR A 473 6.71 -1.53 29.90
CA THR A 473 7.13 -2.84 30.44
C THR A 473 8.58 -2.82 30.88
N PHE A 474 9.47 -2.14 30.14
CA PHE A 474 10.88 -1.99 30.52
C PHE A 474 11.05 -1.32 31.89
N THR A 475 10.33 -0.23 32.19
CA THR A 475 10.41 0.44 33.50
C THR A 475 9.94 -0.40 34.69
N ARG A 476 9.27 -1.53 34.43
CA ARG A 476 8.81 -2.50 35.45
C ARG A 476 9.70 -3.73 35.56
N THR A 477 10.75 -3.84 34.74
CA THR A 477 11.68 -4.96 34.78
C THR A 477 12.56 -4.92 36.01
N THR A 478 13.03 -6.09 36.43
CA THR A 478 14.03 -6.22 37.50
C THR A 478 15.31 -5.49 37.12
N PHE A 479 15.71 -5.60 35.84
CA PHE A 479 16.89 -4.92 35.28
C PHE A 479 16.82 -3.39 35.43
N PHE A 480 15.64 -2.79 35.24
CA PHE A 480 15.46 -1.35 35.43
C PHE A 480 15.50 -0.97 36.91
N ALA A 481 14.84 -1.75 37.77
CA ALA A 481 14.73 -1.48 39.20
C ALA A 481 16.09 -1.56 39.93
N THR A 482 16.98 -2.46 39.51
CA THR A 482 18.30 -2.65 40.14
C THR A 482 19.42 -1.78 39.53
N SER A 483 19.13 -0.98 38.51
CA SER A 483 20.14 -0.17 37.82
C SER A 483 20.48 1.09 38.59
N SER A 484 21.77 1.46 38.66
CA SER A 484 22.23 2.75 39.17
C SER A 484 21.89 3.92 38.24
N HIS A 485 21.58 3.65 36.97
CA HIS A 485 21.31 4.66 35.94
C HIS A 485 20.05 4.34 35.10
N PRO A 486 18.86 4.26 35.72
CA PRO A 486 17.63 3.83 35.05
C PRO A 486 17.23 4.74 33.88
N TRP A 487 17.41 6.05 34.02
CA TRP A 487 17.12 7.02 32.96
C TRP A 487 18.02 6.87 31.73
N LEU A 488 19.31 6.55 31.94
CA LEU A 488 20.23 6.29 30.83
C LEU A 488 19.80 5.04 30.05
N LEU A 489 19.39 3.98 30.75
CA LEU A 489 18.86 2.77 30.11
C LEU A 489 17.58 3.05 29.31
N LEU A 490 16.65 3.82 29.88
CA LEU A 490 15.40 4.18 29.19
C LEU A 490 15.67 5.00 27.92
N CYS A 491 16.53 6.01 28.01
CA CYS A 491 16.94 6.81 26.86
C CYS A 491 17.65 5.98 25.80
N THR A 492 18.51 5.04 26.22
CA THR A 492 19.21 4.12 25.32
C THR A 492 18.22 3.21 24.58
N LEU A 493 17.25 2.61 25.30
CA LEU A 493 16.20 1.79 24.69
C LEU A 493 15.37 2.60 23.70
N LEU A 494 14.91 3.79 24.08
CA LEU A 494 14.17 4.69 23.20
C LEU A 494 14.97 4.98 21.92
N TYR A 495 16.26 5.31 22.05
CA TYR A 495 17.12 5.62 20.91
C TYR A 495 17.33 4.40 20.00
N LEU A 496 17.62 3.22 20.56
CA LEU A 496 17.72 1.96 19.81
C LEU A 496 16.44 1.66 19.05
N MET A 497 15.27 1.87 19.68
CA MET A 497 13.98 1.72 19.01
C MET A 497 13.83 2.69 17.84
N GLN A 498 14.30 3.93 17.95
CA GLN A 498 14.30 4.85 16.81
C GLN A 498 15.24 4.37 15.70
N LEU A 499 16.46 3.93 16.03
CA LEU A 499 17.42 3.42 15.05
C LEU A 499 16.86 2.24 14.26
N THR A 500 16.08 1.35 14.89
CA THR A 500 15.44 0.24 14.16
C THR A 500 14.47 0.70 13.07
N LYS A 501 13.87 1.89 13.19
CA LYS A 501 12.98 2.48 12.16
C LYS A 501 13.75 2.94 10.92
N MET A 502 15.08 3.02 11.00
CA MET A 502 15.94 3.36 9.87
C MET A 502 16.22 2.18 8.94
N VAL A 503 16.15 0.94 9.43
CA VAL A 503 16.52 -0.27 8.66
C VAL A 503 15.83 -0.31 7.30
N LYS A 504 14.50 -0.14 7.30
CA LYS A 504 13.69 -0.21 6.07
C LYS A 504 13.80 1.03 5.18
N THR A 505 14.41 2.10 5.69
CA THR A 505 14.47 3.42 5.05
C THR A 505 15.91 3.82 4.70
N ALA A 506 16.88 2.96 5.03
CA ALA A 506 18.31 3.19 4.87
C ALA A 506 18.70 3.62 3.45
N ALA A 507 18.09 3.04 2.43
CA ALA A 507 18.37 3.39 1.04
C ALA A 507 18.03 4.85 0.70
N TRP A 508 17.02 5.45 1.35
CA TRP A 508 16.70 6.87 1.17
C TRP A 508 17.75 7.75 1.83
N TRP A 509 18.11 7.43 3.09
CA TRP A 509 19.11 8.19 3.84
C TRP A 509 20.51 8.11 3.22
N ALA A 510 20.88 6.97 2.64
CA ALA A 510 22.13 6.82 1.92
C ALA A 510 22.19 7.70 0.66
N ALA A 511 21.07 7.84 -0.05
CA ALA A 511 20.97 8.76 -1.20
C ALA A 511 20.91 10.24 -0.78
N HIS A 512 20.43 10.51 0.45
CA HIS A 512 20.14 11.85 0.95
C HIS A 512 20.64 12.05 2.39
N PRO A 513 21.97 12.05 2.63
CA PRO A 513 22.53 12.06 3.99
C PRO A 513 22.23 13.33 4.78
N LEU A 514 22.07 14.48 4.12
CA LEU A 514 21.68 15.72 4.80
C LEU A 514 20.26 15.62 5.38
N ASP A 515 19.34 14.95 4.70
CA ASP A 515 17.97 14.77 5.17
C ASP A 515 17.92 13.93 6.45
N PHE A 516 18.84 12.97 6.61
CA PHE A 516 18.96 12.19 7.83
C PHE A 516 19.24 13.09 9.05
N LEU A 517 20.20 14.00 8.94
CA LEU A 517 20.54 14.95 10.00
C LEU A 517 19.36 15.87 10.33
N LEU A 518 18.65 16.36 9.30
CA LEU A 518 17.57 17.32 9.46
C LEU A 518 16.29 16.75 10.08
N TYR A 519 15.94 15.49 9.79
CA TYR A 519 14.60 14.96 10.10
C TYR A 519 14.57 13.75 11.03
N PHE A 520 15.72 13.13 11.29
CA PHE A 520 15.82 12.01 12.22
C PHE A 520 16.39 12.43 13.57
N ILE A 521 17.48 13.22 13.58
CA ILE A 521 18.07 13.76 14.81
C ILE A 521 17.10 14.74 15.47
N ILE A 522 16.51 15.63 14.66
CA ILE A 522 15.31 16.38 15.05
C ILE A 522 14.13 15.41 14.85
N PRO A 523 13.36 15.02 15.88
CA PRO A 523 12.48 13.85 15.87
C PRO A 523 11.20 13.99 15.02
N ALA A 524 11.26 14.66 13.88
CA ALA A 524 10.16 14.86 12.94
C ALA A 524 9.70 13.53 12.31
N TYR A 525 10.62 12.65 11.90
CA TYR A 525 10.28 11.33 11.36
C TYR A 525 9.63 10.39 12.40
N PRO A 526 10.17 10.23 13.62
CA PRO A 526 9.47 9.50 14.69
C PRO A 526 8.07 10.05 14.98
N LEU A 527 7.89 11.38 15.04
CA LEU A 527 6.59 12.00 15.27
C LEU A 527 5.61 11.69 14.13
N PHE A 528 6.06 11.75 12.88
CA PHE A 528 5.27 11.33 11.72
C PHE A 528 4.84 9.86 11.83
N THR A 529 5.73 8.99 12.29
CA THR A 529 5.43 7.56 12.51
C THR A 529 4.38 7.34 13.62
N TYR A 530 4.40 8.14 14.68
CA TYR A 530 3.38 8.10 15.74
C TYR A 530 2.04 8.67 15.27
N ARG A 531 2.03 9.77 14.50
CA ARG A 531 0.82 10.27 13.84
C ARG A 531 0.18 9.20 12.95
N HIS A 532 0.99 8.41 12.24
CA HIS A 532 0.51 7.28 11.45
C HIS A 532 -0.18 6.19 12.29
N SER A 533 0.18 6.02 13.57
CA SER A 533 -0.47 5.07 14.48
C SER A 533 -1.89 5.51 14.82
N ILE A 534 -2.08 6.81 15.06
CA ILE A 534 -3.42 7.41 15.31
C ILE A 534 -4.27 7.33 14.04
N MET A 535 -3.70 7.70 12.88
CA MET A 535 -4.37 7.58 11.59
C MET A 535 -4.85 6.15 11.34
N LYS A 536 -4.03 5.14 11.68
CA LYS A 536 -4.40 3.73 11.50
C LYS A 536 -5.67 3.37 12.28
N LEU A 537 -5.77 3.77 13.54
CA LEU A 537 -6.96 3.57 14.36
C LEU A 537 -8.19 4.20 13.70
N HIS A 538 -8.09 5.45 13.27
CA HIS A 538 -9.17 6.13 12.54
C HIS A 538 -9.57 5.40 11.25
N THR A 539 -8.61 4.88 10.49
CA THR A 539 -8.89 4.18 9.23
C THR A 539 -9.50 2.79 9.41
N ALA A 540 -9.32 2.15 10.56
CA ALA A 540 -10.00 0.89 10.87
C ALA A 540 -11.53 1.09 10.91
N PHE A 541 -11.99 2.17 11.55
CA PHE A 541 -13.41 2.52 11.67
C PHE A 541 -13.98 3.24 10.44
N THR A 542 -13.14 3.77 9.55
CA THR A 542 -13.57 4.48 8.33
C THR A 542 -13.17 3.74 7.06
N CYS A 543 -12.87 2.44 7.14
CA CYS A 543 -12.41 1.65 5.99
C CYS A 543 -13.49 1.50 4.90
N LEU A 544 -14.77 1.69 5.21
CA LEU A 544 -15.88 1.66 4.24
C LEU A 544 -16.06 2.99 3.47
N ASP A 545 -15.21 3.98 3.71
CA ASP A 545 -15.11 5.14 2.81
C ASP A 545 -14.44 4.69 1.49
N LEU A 546 -15.26 4.56 0.46
CA LEU A 546 -14.90 4.09 -0.88
C LEU A 546 -14.60 5.24 -1.86
N GLU A 547 -14.59 6.49 -1.41
CA GLU A 547 -14.29 7.60 -2.29
C GLU A 547 -12.81 7.60 -2.72
N TRP A 548 -12.57 8.07 -3.94
CA TRP A 548 -11.23 8.39 -4.39
C TRP A 548 -10.73 9.67 -3.70
N SER A 549 -10.20 9.54 -2.50
CA SER A 549 -9.60 10.69 -1.82
C SER A 549 -8.29 11.11 -2.51
N GLY A 550 -8.25 12.35 -3.00
CA GLY A 550 -7.05 12.97 -3.56
C GLY A 550 -7.26 13.91 -4.74
N ARG A 551 -8.36 13.81 -5.49
CA ARG A 551 -8.81 14.82 -6.46
C ARG A 551 -10.34 14.75 -6.49
N LYS A 552 -11.05 15.90 -6.41
CA LYS A 552 -12.48 15.90 -6.72
C LYS A 552 -12.60 15.59 -8.20
N LEU A 553 -13.08 14.40 -8.51
CA LEU A 553 -13.32 14.00 -9.88
C LEU A 553 -14.49 14.85 -10.40
N PRO A 554 -14.42 15.40 -11.63
CA PRO A 554 -15.58 16.03 -12.22
C PRO A 554 -16.72 15.01 -12.29
N PRO A 555 -17.98 15.44 -12.09
CA PRO A 555 -19.13 14.55 -12.20
C PRO A 555 -19.12 13.87 -13.58
N ALA A 556 -19.64 12.63 -13.63
CA ALA A 556 -19.78 11.91 -14.88
C ALA A 556 -20.51 12.80 -15.91
N GLU A 557 -20.00 12.86 -17.14
CA GLU A 557 -20.68 13.56 -18.21
C GLU A 557 -22.07 12.91 -18.36
N LYS A 558 -23.13 13.72 -18.23
CA LYS A 558 -24.48 13.24 -18.54
C LYS A 558 -24.46 12.85 -20.01
N THR A 559 -24.73 11.59 -20.30
CA THR A 559 -25.00 11.13 -21.67
C THR A 559 -26.22 11.92 -22.15
N ILE A 560 -26.00 12.83 -23.11
CA ILE A 560 -27.08 13.61 -23.76
C ILE A 560 -27.73 12.72 -24.82
#